data_AF-A0A5J5B364-F1
#
_entry.id   AF-A0A5J5B364-F1
#
_cell.length_a   1.000
_cell.length_b   1.000
_cell.length_c   1.000
_cell.angle_alpha   90.00
_cell.angle_beta   90.00
_cell.angle_gamma   90.00
#
_symmetry.space_group_name_H-M   'P 1'
#
loop_
_entity.id
_entity.type
_entity.pdbx_description
1 polymer ?
#
loop_
_entity_poly.entity_id
_entity_poly.type
_entity_poly.pdbx_seq_one_letter_code
_entity_poly.pdbx_strand_id
1 'polypeptide(L)'
;MAASASSRLLSSPSSLSWKSPLPPAFGVAVALPRSKRTVPRFVVLAMDGKPTVLVAEKLGEAGLNLLKEFANVDCSYNLSPEELCTKISLCDALIVRSGTKVSREVFESSSGRLKVVGRAGVGIDNVDLSAATEHGCLVVNAPTANTVAAAEHGIALLTAMARKVAQADASMKSGKWQRNKYVGVSLVGKTLAVMGFGKVGSEVARRAKGLGMHVIAHDPYAPADRARAVGVELVSFDEALATADFISLHMPLTPATSKILNDETFAKMKKGVHIVNVARGGVIDEAALLKALDAGIVAQAALDVFTVEPPPKDSKLIQHENVIATPHLGASTMEAQEGVAIEIAEAVVGALKGELASTAVNAPMVPAEVLTELKPFVQVAEKLGRLAVQLVAGGSGVKSIKVTYASARAPEDLDTRLLRAMITKGLIEPISSVFVNLVNADFTAKQRGLQIIEERITLDSSPESPLEFSPGSDCQRGIKICQCHFRVWGG
;
A
#
# COMPACT_ATOMS: atom_id res chain seq x y z
N MET A 1 -26.31 59.89 13.36
CA MET A 1 -26.77 61.01 14.22
C MET A 1 -28.26 60.82 14.48
N ALA A 2 -28.65 60.98 15.76
CA ALA A 2 -30.01 61.15 16.33
C ALA A 2 -31.04 60.03 16.07
N ALA A 3 -31.55 59.24 17.04
CA ALA A 3 -32.02 59.43 18.42
C ALA A 3 -33.49 59.88 18.59
N SER A 4 -34.10 59.32 19.65
CA SER A 4 -35.38 59.63 20.33
C SER A 4 -36.64 59.00 19.71
N ALA A 5 -37.36 58.08 20.38
CA ALA A 5 -38.04 58.08 21.69
C ALA A 5 -39.41 58.79 21.64
N SER A 6 -40.50 58.08 22.00
CA SER A 6 -41.11 58.19 23.34
C SER A 6 -42.62 57.81 23.37
N SER A 7 -42.97 57.05 24.41
CA SER A 7 -44.07 57.33 25.36
C SER A 7 -45.40 56.55 25.31
N ARG A 8 -45.71 56.03 26.52
CA ARG A 8 -46.97 55.95 27.30
C ARG A 8 -47.45 54.51 27.58
N LEU A 9 -47.20 53.91 28.75
CA LEU A 9 -47.66 54.14 30.14
C LEU A 9 -49.13 53.77 30.44
N LEU A 10 -49.23 52.83 31.40
CA LEU A 10 -50.22 52.67 32.49
C LEU A 10 -51.60 52.03 32.18
N SER A 11 -51.84 50.83 32.72
CA SER A 11 -52.47 50.65 34.05
C SER A 11 -52.98 49.21 34.26
N SER A 12 -52.62 48.63 35.41
CA SER A 12 -53.32 47.50 36.05
C SER A 12 -54.33 48.07 37.06
N PRO A 13 -55.32 47.30 37.58
CA PRO A 13 -55.03 46.43 38.73
C PRO A 13 -55.90 45.15 38.88
N SER A 14 -55.40 44.21 39.70
CA SER A 14 -56.11 43.31 40.66
C SER A 14 -57.27 42.43 40.17
N SER A 15 -57.50 41.18 40.58
CA SER A 15 -56.96 40.28 41.60
C SER A 15 -57.80 39.00 41.52
N LEU A 16 -57.23 37.81 41.76
CA LEU A 16 -57.74 36.84 42.74
C LEU A 16 -56.93 35.54 42.66
N SER A 17 -56.48 35.14 43.84
CA SER A 17 -55.58 34.04 44.14
C SER A 17 -56.37 32.81 44.57
N TRP A 18 -55.91 31.63 44.15
CA TRP A 18 -56.10 30.39 44.89
C TRP A 18 -54.73 29.73 45.08
N LYS A 19 -54.28 29.66 46.33
CA LYS A 19 -53.08 28.95 46.77
C LYS A 19 -53.48 27.54 47.21
N SER A 20 -52.65 26.56 46.89
CA SER A 20 -52.44 25.37 47.72
C SER A 20 -50.96 25.01 47.71
N PRO A 21 -50.39 24.51 48.82
CA PRO A 21 -48.95 24.60 49.10
C PRO A 21 -48.21 23.29 48.76
N LEU A 22 -46.99 23.41 48.21
CA LEU A 22 -46.02 22.31 48.14
C LEU A 22 -44.82 22.63 49.05
N PRO A 23 -44.27 21.63 49.76
CA PRO A 23 -43.22 21.79 50.77
C PRO A 23 -41.83 22.06 50.18
N PRO A 24 -40.85 22.51 50.99
CA PRO A 24 -39.59 23.05 50.48
C PRO A 24 -38.53 21.97 50.18
N ALA A 25 -37.79 22.24 49.11
CA ALA A 25 -36.37 21.99 48.85
C ALA A 25 -35.69 20.74 49.45
N PHE A 26 -35.39 19.77 48.58
CA PHE A 26 -34.10 19.06 48.59
C PHE A 26 -33.45 19.24 47.22
N GLY A 27 -32.55 20.21 47.11
CA GLY A 27 -31.69 20.39 45.95
C GLY A 27 -30.48 19.46 46.06
N VAL A 28 -30.44 18.40 45.24
CA VAL A 28 -29.18 17.74 44.89
C VAL A 28 -28.81 18.23 43.50
N ALA A 29 -27.90 19.21 43.45
CA ALA A 29 -27.26 19.62 42.22
C ALA A 29 -26.29 18.51 41.78
N VAL A 30 -26.72 17.63 40.88
CA VAL A 30 -25.78 16.80 40.13
C VAL A 30 -25.23 17.64 38.99
N ALA A 31 -24.04 18.19 39.20
CA ALA A 31 -23.25 18.80 38.15
C ALA A 31 -22.97 17.75 37.07
N LEU A 32 -23.57 17.88 35.89
CA LEU A 32 -23.17 17.14 34.70
C LEU A 32 -21.82 17.70 34.23
N PRO A 33 -20.71 16.93 34.26
CA PRO A 33 -19.49 17.40 33.67
C PRO A 33 -19.65 17.34 32.14
N ARG A 34 -19.55 18.51 31.50
CA ARG A 34 -19.19 18.61 30.07
C ARG A 34 -17.77 18.05 29.92
N SER A 35 -17.65 16.75 29.72
CA SER A 35 -16.40 16.09 29.33
C SER A 35 -16.40 15.83 27.83
N LYS A 36 -15.29 16.20 27.19
CA LYS A 36 -15.03 16.14 25.75
C LYS A 36 -15.40 14.76 25.20
N ARG A 37 -16.23 14.70 24.15
CA ARG A 37 -16.52 13.47 23.41
C ARG A 37 -15.21 12.91 22.85
N THR A 38 -14.66 11.90 23.51
CA THR A 38 -13.66 11.01 22.95
C THR A 38 -14.32 10.18 21.86
N VAL A 39 -13.79 10.29 20.65
CA VAL A 39 -14.10 9.39 19.53
C VAL A 39 -13.70 7.97 19.97
N PRO A 40 -14.54 6.94 19.83
CA PRO A 40 -14.13 5.58 20.16
C PRO A 40 -13.08 5.13 19.14
N ARG A 41 -11.88 4.84 19.64
CA ARG A 41 -10.77 4.20 18.90
C ARG A 41 -11.20 2.80 18.46
N PHE A 42 -10.79 2.41 17.26
CA PHE A 42 -10.95 1.05 16.78
C PHE A 42 -10.20 0.10 17.71
N VAL A 43 -10.85 -0.98 18.13
CA VAL A 43 -10.19 -2.10 18.79
C VAL A 43 -9.99 -3.18 17.73
N VAL A 44 -8.82 -3.15 17.09
CA VAL A 44 -8.19 -4.32 16.50
C VAL A 44 -6.82 -4.35 17.14
N LEU A 45 -6.65 -5.22 18.15
CA LEU A 45 -5.52 -5.29 19.09
C LEU A 45 -5.41 -4.09 20.05
N ALA A 46 -6.15 -4.15 21.17
CA ALA A 46 -5.74 -3.40 22.35
C ALA A 46 -4.41 -4.00 22.84
N MET A 47 -3.34 -3.23 22.78
CA MET A 47 -2.04 -3.63 23.32
C MET A 47 -1.98 -3.22 24.79
N ASP A 48 -1.75 -4.18 25.68
CA ASP A 48 -1.48 -3.93 27.09
C ASP A 48 0.00 -3.49 27.24
N GLY A 49 0.27 -2.21 26.93
CA GLY A 49 1.58 -1.60 27.09
C GLY A 49 2.06 -0.78 25.87
N LYS A 50 3.17 -0.06 26.04
CA LYS A 50 3.81 0.68 24.95
C LYS A 50 4.44 -0.32 23.97
N PRO A 51 4.06 -0.33 22.67
CA PRO A 51 4.53 -1.33 21.72
C PRO A 51 6.04 -1.21 21.49
N THR A 52 6.69 -2.32 21.15
CA THR A 52 8.11 -2.37 20.79
C THR A 52 8.27 -2.46 19.28
N VAL A 53 8.99 -1.50 18.70
CA VAL A 53 9.32 -1.44 17.26
C VAL A 53 10.80 -1.74 17.09
N LEU A 54 11.13 -2.81 16.38
CA LEU A 54 12.50 -3.12 15.95
C LEU A 54 12.79 -2.42 14.62
N VAL A 55 13.82 -1.59 14.57
CA VAL A 55 14.34 -0.97 13.36
C VAL A 55 15.64 -1.69 13.00
N ALA A 56 15.58 -2.58 12.00
CA ALA A 56 16.67 -3.48 11.64
C ALA A 56 17.67 -2.88 10.64
N GLU A 57 17.31 -1.76 10.00
CA GLU A 57 18.15 -1.03 9.04
C GLU A 57 18.03 0.48 9.27
N LYS A 58 19.03 1.25 8.84
CA LYS A 58 19.10 2.69 9.11
C LYS A 58 17.87 3.44 8.57
N LEU A 59 17.14 4.09 9.47
CA LEU A 59 15.99 4.95 9.21
C LEU A 59 16.34 6.42 9.48
N GLY A 60 15.72 7.36 8.77
CA GLY A 60 15.91 8.79 9.00
C GLY A 60 15.43 9.23 10.39
N GLU A 61 16.07 10.27 10.95
CA GLU A 61 15.78 10.74 12.31
C GLU A 61 14.34 11.20 12.50
N ALA A 62 13.74 11.86 11.49
CA ALA A 62 12.34 12.28 11.54
C ALA A 62 11.39 11.10 11.79
N GLY A 63 11.57 9.98 11.08
CA GLY A 63 10.80 8.75 11.30
C GLY A 63 11.07 8.11 12.66
N LEU A 64 12.33 8.08 13.11
CA LEU A 64 12.69 7.56 14.43
C LEU A 64 12.05 8.37 15.57
N ASN A 65 12.00 9.70 15.44
CA ASN A 65 11.40 10.57 16.44
C ASN A 65 9.88 10.33 16.53
N LEU A 66 9.20 10.23 15.38
CA LEU A 66 7.78 9.89 15.30
C LEU A 66 7.49 8.55 15.99
N LEU A 67 8.32 7.53 15.74
CA LEU A 67 8.17 6.22 16.38
C LEU A 67 8.35 6.30 17.90
N LYS A 68 9.35 7.06 18.41
CA LYS A 68 9.65 7.17 19.85
C LYS A 68 8.52 7.82 20.66
N GLU A 69 7.76 8.72 20.04
CA GLU A 69 6.56 9.32 20.65
C GLU A 69 5.49 8.27 20.99
N PHE A 70 5.42 7.17 20.22
CA PHE A 70 4.37 6.15 20.36
C PHE A 70 4.86 4.81 20.91
N ALA A 71 6.08 4.39 20.57
CA ALA A 71 6.62 3.06 20.82
C ALA A 71 7.97 3.08 21.57
N ASN A 72 8.38 1.93 22.11
CA ASN A 72 9.76 1.64 22.47
C ASN A 72 10.50 1.27 21.20
N VAL A 73 11.45 2.10 20.77
CA VAL A 73 12.17 1.90 19.52
C VAL A 73 13.52 1.27 19.80
N ASP A 74 13.72 0.07 19.27
CA ASP A 74 15.00 -0.65 19.30
C ASP A 74 15.66 -0.56 17.93
N CYS A 75 16.76 0.18 17.84
CA CYS A 75 17.56 0.24 16.63
C CYS A 75 18.71 -0.77 16.72
N SER A 76 18.60 -1.85 15.95
CA SER A 76 19.62 -2.91 15.92
C SER A 76 19.93 -3.30 14.49
N TYR A 77 21.09 -2.89 14.02
CA TYR A 77 21.47 -3.01 12.62
C TYR A 77 22.38 -4.22 12.38
N ASN A 78 22.41 -4.69 11.13
CA ASN A 78 23.28 -5.80 10.68
C ASN A 78 23.06 -7.11 11.44
N LEU A 79 21.81 -7.39 11.85
CA LEU A 79 21.44 -8.65 12.48
C LEU A 79 21.58 -9.80 11.50
N SER A 80 22.20 -10.90 11.94
CA SER A 80 22.09 -12.18 11.27
C SER A 80 20.64 -12.68 11.28
N PRO A 81 20.25 -13.60 10.36
CA PRO A 81 18.92 -14.21 10.38
C PRO A 81 18.53 -14.80 11.73
N GLU A 82 19.47 -15.43 12.43
CA GLU A 82 19.26 -16.06 13.73
C GLU A 82 19.04 -15.02 14.85
N GLU A 83 19.82 -13.93 14.85
CA GLU A 83 19.64 -12.83 15.80
C GLU A 83 18.31 -12.10 15.56
N LEU A 84 17.93 -11.91 14.30
CA LEU A 84 16.64 -11.32 13.94
C LEU A 84 15.48 -12.17 14.48
N CYS A 85 15.52 -13.49 14.26
CA CYS A 85 14.51 -14.43 14.76
C CYS A 85 14.44 -14.46 16.29
N THR A 86 15.58 -14.36 16.98
CA THR A 86 15.59 -14.29 18.45
C THR A 86 14.89 -13.02 18.94
N LYS A 87 15.22 -11.88 18.32
CA LYS A 87 14.77 -10.57 18.76
C LYS A 87 13.30 -10.30 18.43
N ILE A 88 12.82 -10.78 17.28
CA ILE A 88 11.45 -10.52 16.80
C ILE A 88 10.38 -11.09 17.74
N SER A 89 10.70 -12.13 18.53
CA SER A 89 9.80 -12.72 19.53
C SER A 89 9.32 -11.72 20.60
N LEU A 90 10.05 -10.62 20.79
CA LEU A 90 9.77 -9.57 21.77
C LEU A 90 9.21 -8.28 21.14
N CYS A 91 8.99 -8.26 19.83
CA CYS A 91 8.64 -7.06 19.08
C CYS A 91 7.22 -7.13 18.52
N ASP A 92 6.57 -5.97 18.49
CA ASP A 92 5.20 -5.82 17.97
C ASP A 92 5.22 -5.29 16.52
N ALA A 93 6.33 -4.64 16.13
CA ALA A 93 6.58 -4.19 14.77
C ALA A 93 8.05 -4.37 14.37
N LEU A 94 8.27 -4.52 13.07
CA LEU A 94 9.59 -4.58 12.44
C LEU A 94 9.65 -3.58 11.30
N ILE A 95 10.69 -2.75 11.25
CA ILE A 95 10.99 -1.87 10.13
C ILE A 95 12.29 -2.32 9.48
N VAL A 96 12.21 -2.59 8.17
CA VAL A 96 13.31 -3.02 7.31
C VAL A 96 13.40 -2.14 6.07
N ARG A 97 14.52 -2.24 5.34
CA ARG A 97 14.71 -1.65 4.00
C ARG A 97 14.88 -2.76 2.97
N SER A 98 16.02 -2.83 2.29
CA SER A 98 16.32 -3.81 1.24
C SER A 98 17.31 -4.88 1.69
N GLY A 99 18.11 -4.62 2.73
CA GLY A 99 19.16 -5.54 3.17
C GLY A 99 18.62 -6.72 3.97
N THR A 100 17.68 -6.48 4.88
CA THR A 100 17.14 -7.53 5.75
C THR A 100 16.05 -8.34 5.03
N LYS A 101 16.22 -9.67 4.97
CA LYS A 101 15.17 -10.58 4.49
C LYS A 101 14.22 -10.96 5.62
N VAL A 102 12.94 -10.68 5.44
CA VAL A 102 11.86 -11.05 6.36
C VAL A 102 11.23 -12.35 5.84
N SER A 103 11.89 -13.47 6.14
CA SER A 103 11.48 -14.80 5.70
C SER A 103 10.38 -15.39 6.59
N ARG A 104 9.88 -16.57 6.21
CA ARG A 104 8.90 -17.34 6.97
C ARG A 104 9.33 -17.56 8.43
N GLU A 105 10.60 -17.89 8.65
CA GLU A 105 11.17 -18.16 9.97
C GLU A 105 11.04 -16.94 10.91
N VAL A 106 11.08 -15.72 10.38
CA VAL A 106 10.88 -14.48 11.16
C VAL A 106 9.45 -14.41 11.69
N PHE A 107 8.47 -14.74 10.86
CA PHE A 107 7.05 -14.75 11.27
C PHE A 107 6.76 -15.88 12.26
N GLU A 108 7.31 -17.07 12.04
CA GLU A 108 7.19 -18.21 12.95
C GLU A 108 7.82 -17.88 14.32
N SER A 109 9.02 -17.31 14.33
CA SER A 109 9.74 -16.93 15.56
C SER A 109 9.02 -15.83 16.35
N SER A 110 8.21 -15.00 15.69
CA SER A 110 7.42 -13.97 16.36
C SER A 110 6.31 -14.54 17.26
N SER A 111 5.95 -15.82 17.09
CA SER A 111 4.87 -16.48 17.84
C SER A 111 3.55 -15.69 17.83
N GLY A 112 3.27 -14.99 16.71
CA GLY A 112 2.07 -14.18 16.53
C GLY A 112 2.10 -12.82 17.24
N ARG A 113 3.22 -12.43 17.86
CA ARG A 113 3.39 -11.11 18.47
C ARG A 113 3.56 -10.00 17.43
N LEU A 114 4.29 -10.27 16.36
CA LEU A 114 4.57 -9.30 15.31
C LEU A 114 3.29 -8.91 14.56
N LYS A 115 2.85 -7.66 14.72
CA LYS A 115 1.59 -7.16 14.15
C LYS A 115 1.78 -6.45 12.82
N VAL A 116 2.93 -5.80 12.62
CA VAL A 116 3.23 -5.08 11.38
C VAL A 116 4.70 -5.18 10.98
N VAL A 117 4.95 -5.40 9.70
CA VAL A 117 6.23 -5.19 9.04
C VAL A 117 6.15 -3.95 8.17
N GLY A 118 6.91 -2.93 8.50
CA GLY A 118 7.10 -1.73 7.69
C GLY A 118 8.31 -1.86 6.78
N ARG A 119 8.10 -1.94 5.47
CA ARG A 119 9.17 -1.82 4.49
C ARG A 119 9.37 -0.35 4.11
N ALA A 120 10.48 0.22 4.57
CA ALA A 120 10.93 1.57 4.21
C ALA A 120 11.39 1.66 2.75
N GLY A 121 10.40 1.76 1.84
CA GLY A 121 10.53 2.02 0.41
C GLY A 121 9.44 1.31 -0.39
N VAL A 122 9.50 1.35 -1.72
CA VAL A 122 8.42 0.83 -2.60
C VAL A 122 8.37 -0.69 -2.70
N GLY A 123 9.51 -1.32 -3.01
CA GLY A 123 9.60 -2.78 -3.19
C GLY A 123 9.36 -3.57 -1.92
N ILE A 124 8.85 -4.78 -2.06
CA ILE A 124 8.53 -5.70 -0.96
C ILE A 124 9.13 -7.09 -1.21
N ASP A 125 10.10 -7.17 -2.12
CA ASP A 125 10.69 -8.41 -2.62
C ASP A 125 11.46 -9.18 -1.53
N ASN A 126 11.85 -8.51 -0.45
CA ASN A 126 12.53 -9.06 0.71
C ASN A 126 11.58 -9.46 1.86
N VAL A 127 10.25 -9.46 1.66
CA VAL A 127 9.26 -9.85 2.65
C VAL A 127 8.40 -10.99 2.13
N ASP A 128 8.32 -12.10 2.86
CA ASP A 128 7.41 -13.19 2.54
C ASP A 128 5.96 -12.80 2.87
N LEU A 129 5.23 -12.30 1.87
CA LEU A 129 3.84 -11.87 2.03
C LEU A 129 2.90 -13.03 2.36
N SER A 130 3.19 -14.25 1.89
CA SER A 130 2.37 -15.42 2.23
C SER A 130 2.50 -15.72 3.70
N ALA A 131 3.73 -15.84 4.21
CA ALA A 131 3.98 -16.07 5.62
C ALA A 131 3.45 -14.94 6.50
N ALA A 132 3.59 -13.68 6.07
CA ALA A 132 3.01 -12.53 6.76
C ALA A 132 1.48 -12.67 6.87
N THR A 133 0.80 -12.98 5.77
CA THR A 133 -0.64 -13.19 5.74
C THR A 133 -1.07 -14.38 6.60
N GLU A 134 -0.35 -15.49 6.56
CA GLU A 134 -0.65 -16.68 7.38
C GLU A 134 -0.61 -16.35 8.89
N HIS A 135 0.38 -15.58 9.32
CA HIS A 135 0.57 -15.18 10.72
C HIS A 135 -0.27 -13.95 11.12
N GLY A 136 -1.11 -13.42 10.23
CA GLY A 136 -1.91 -12.22 10.49
C GLY A 136 -1.08 -10.96 10.69
N CYS A 137 0.13 -10.92 10.14
CA CYS A 137 1.01 -9.76 10.20
C CYS A 137 0.72 -8.83 9.00
N LEU A 138 0.42 -7.57 9.28
CA LEU A 138 0.22 -6.56 8.24
C LEU A 138 1.58 -6.19 7.63
N VAL A 139 1.66 -6.10 6.32
CA VAL A 139 2.83 -5.53 5.64
C VAL A 139 2.43 -4.17 5.07
N VAL A 140 3.20 -3.14 5.39
CA VAL A 140 3.04 -1.77 4.87
C VAL A 140 4.32 -1.32 4.20
N ASN A 141 4.21 -0.48 3.17
CA ASN A 141 5.38 0.09 2.49
C ASN A 141 5.33 1.63 2.44
N ALA A 142 6.34 2.24 1.83
CA ALA A 142 6.45 3.69 1.63
C ALA A 142 6.56 4.01 0.12
N PRO A 143 5.42 4.03 -0.61
CA PRO A 143 5.45 4.06 -2.07
C PRO A 143 5.53 5.46 -2.67
N THR A 144 5.33 6.54 -1.90
CA THR A 144 5.21 7.89 -2.48
C THR A 144 6.56 8.60 -2.56
N ALA A 145 7.32 8.62 -1.46
CA ALA A 145 8.55 9.39 -1.34
C ALA A 145 9.65 8.99 -2.34
N ASN A 146 9.68 7.72 -2.77
CA ASN A 146 10.66 7.23 -3.74
C ASN A 146 10.34 7.57 -5.20
N THR A 147 9.09 7.96 -5.51
CA THR A 147 8.64 8.05 -6.90
C THR A 147 9.43 9.09 -7.69
N VAL A 148 9.64 10.26 -7.08
CA VAL A 148 10.33 11.39 -7.71
C VAL A 148 11.82 11.09 -7.86
N ALA A 149 12.47 10.66 -6.77
CA ALA A 149 13.90 10.32 -6.79
C ALA A 149 14.23 9.24 -7.83
N ALA A 150 13.41 8.19 -7.93
CA ALA A 150 13.64 7.11 -8.88
C ALA A 150 13.44 7.57 -10.33
N ALA A 151 12.46 8.45 -10.57
CA ALA A 151 12.25 9.03 -11.89
C ALA A 151 13.40 9.96 -12.30
N GLU A 152 13.90 10.76 -11.37
CA GLU A 152 15.06 11.63 -11.58
C GLU A 152 16.32 10.85 -11.85
N HIS A 153 16.57 9.78 -11.09
CA HIS A 153 17.70 8.87 -11.32
C HIS A 153 17.60 8.18 -12.68
N GLY A 154 16.40 7.73 -13.08
CA GLY A 154 16.15 7.18 -14.41
C GLY A 154 16.48 8.16 -15.54
N ILE A 155 16.07 9.42 -15.41
CA ILE A 155 16.39 10.48 -16.38
C ILE A 155 17.88 10.86 -16.36
N ALA A 156 18.51 10.88 -15.18
CA ALA A 156 19.94 11.11 -15.02
C ALA A 156 20.75 10.03 -15.73
N LEU A 157 20.42 8.75 -15.53
CA LEU A 157 21.06 7.63 -16.22
C LEU A 157 20.79 7.64 -17.72
N LEU A 158 19.55 7.97 -18.15
CA LEU A 158 19.20 8.09 -19.57
C LEU A 158 20.08 9.14 -20.27
N THR A 159 20.22 10.33 -19.68
CA THR A 159 21.01 11.43 -20.25
C THR A 159 22.52 11.16 -20.16
N ALA A 160 22.99 10.58 -19.04
CA ALA A 160 24.39 10.21 -18.85
C ALA A 160 24.85 9.14 -19.87
N MET A 161 24.01 8.12 -20.11
CA MET A 161 24.24 7.08 -21.10
C MET A 161 24.24 7.64 -22.53
N ALA A 162 23.24 8.46 -22.88
CA ALA A 162 23.16 9.08 -24.21
C ALA A 162 24.43 9.88 -24.56
N ARG A 163 25.13 10.41 -23.55
CA ARG A 163 26.32 11.26 -23.71
C ARG A 163 27.63 10.62 -23.23
N LYS A 164 27.63 9.34 -22.85
CA LYS A 164 28.80 8.59 -22.35
C LYS A 164 29.54 9.31 -21.21
N VAL A 165 28.77 9.94 -20.31
CA VAL A 165 29.31 10.85 -19.28
C VAL A 165 30.27 10.12 -18.34
N ALA A 166 29.87 8.94 -17.84
CA ALA A 166 30.68 8.17 -16.90
C ALA A 166 32.03 7.74 -17.50
N GLN A 167 32.02 7.25 -18.74
CA GLN A 167 33.22 6.83 -19.45
C GLN A 167 34.14 8.02 -19.76
N ALA A 168 33.57 9.15 -20.19
CA ALA A 168 34.33 10.37 -20.47
C ALA A 168 34.97 10.96 -19.21
N ASP A 169 34.23 11.01 -18.09
CA ASP A 169 34.75 11.44 -16.79
C ASP A 169 35.91 10.55 -16.31
N ALA A 170 35.74 9.22 -16.37
CA ALA A 170 36.80 8.27 -16.02
C ALA A 170 38.06 8.46 -16.88
N SER A 171 37.89 8.71 -18.20
CA SER A 171 39.00 9.04 -19.10
C SER A 171 39.75 10.29 -18.65
N MET A 172 39.03 11.38 -18.35
CA MET A 172 39.63 12.64 -17.91
C MET A 172 40.38 12.48 -16.59
N LYS A 173 39.81 11.77 -15.62
CA LYS A 173 40.47 11.44 -14.34
C LYS A 173 41.72 10.58 -14.51
N SER A 174 41.78 9.76 -15.56
CA SER A 174 42.98 9.02 -15.94
C SER A 174 44.01 9.83 -16.73
N GLY A 175 43.81 11.15 -16.90
CA GLY A 175 44.70 12.05 -17.63
C GLY A 175 44.58 11.97 -19.16
N LYS A 176 43.53 11.35 -19.69
CA LYS A 176 43.35 11.12 -21.14
C LYS A 176 42.32 12.08 -21.74
N TRP A 177 42.73 12.84 -22.75
CA TRP A 177 41.84 13.70 -23.55
C TRP A 177 41.34 12.99 -24.81
N GLN A 178 40.20 12.31 -24.74
CA GLN A 178 39.67 11.46 -25.82
C GLN A 178 38.38 12.01 -26.45
N ARG A 179 38.36 13.29 -26.83
CA ARG A 179 37.17 13.99 -27.37
C ARG A 179 36.46 13.23 -28.51
N ASN A 180 37.23 12.64 -29.44
CA ASN A 180 36.66 11.97 -30.62
C ASN A 180 36.12 10.56 -30.32
N LYS A 181 36.48 9.95 -29.18
CA LYS A 181 36.00 8.62 -28.79
C LYS A 181 34.55 8.65 -28.29
N TYR A 182 34.18 9.73 -27.57
CA TYR A 182 32.90 9.81 -26.86
C TYR A 182 31.85 10.59 -27.64
N VAL A 183 31.54 10.13 -28.85
CA VAL A 183 30.40 10.65 -29.62
C VAL A 183 29.10 10.06 -29.05
N GLY A 184 28.22 10.93 -28.56
CA GLY A 184 26.91 10.55 -28.03
C GLY A 184 25.77 10.75 -29.03
N VAL A 185 24.55 10.58 -28.55
CA VAL A 185 23.31 10.76 -29.32
C VAL A 185 22.44 11.87 -28.71
N SER A 186 21.69 12.57 -29.57
CA SER A 186 20.67 13.53 -29.13
C SER A 186 19.36 12.81 -28.80
N LEU A 187 18.67 13.26 -27.74
CA LEU A 187 17.38 12.73 -27.30
C LEU A 187 16.20 13.32 -28.07
N VAL A 188 16.31 14.55 -28.56
CA VAL A 188 15.19 15.25 -29.23
C VAL A 188 14.74 14.46 -30.46
N GLY A 189 13.43 14.23 -30.57
CA GLY A 189 12.80 13.49 -31.66
C GLY A 189 13.05 11.98 -31.63
N LYS A 190 13.74 11.45 -30.61
CA LYS A 190 13.88 10.00 -30.40
C LYS A 190 12.67 9.44 -29.65
N THR A 191 12.41 8.16 -29.86
CA THR A 191 11.32 7.44 -29.18
C THR A 191 11.83 6.78 -27.90
N LEU A 192 11.22 7.11 -26.77
CA LEU A 192 11.37 6.40 -25.50
C LEU A 192 10.15 5.50 -25.27
N ALA A 193 10.39 4.19 -25.16
CA ALA A 193 9.40 3.26 -24.61
C ALA A 193 9.57 3.13 -23.10
N VAL A 194 8.50 3.46 -22.36
CA VAL A 194 8.41 3.27 -20.92
C VAL A 194 7.70 1.94 -20.64
N MET A 195 8.43 0.95 -20.15
CA MET A 195 7.87 -0.38 -19.84
C MET A 195 7.41 -0.38 -18.38
N GLY A 196 6.10 -0.37 -18.15
CA GLY A 196 5.47 -0.15 -16.85
C GLY A 196 5.07 1.32 -16.65
N PHE A 197 3.77 1.61 -16.63
CA PHE A 197 3.19 2.95 -16.56
C PHE A 197 2.56 3.24 -15.18
N GLY A 198 3.25 2.78 -14.14
CA GLY A 198 2.93 3.09 -12.74
C GLY A 198 3.39 4.49 -12.31
N LYS A 199 3.52 4.69 -11.00
CA LYS A 199 3.94 5.98 -10.40
C LYS A 199 5.25 6.50 -11.00
N VAL A 200 6.32 5.70 -10.97
CA VAL A 200 7.65 6.09 -11.48
C VAL A 200 7.63 6.24 -13.01
N GLY A 201 7.09 5.27 -13.73
CA GLY A 201 7.05 5.29 -15.20
C GLY A 201 6.34 6.53 -15.76
N SER A 202 5.22 6.94 -15.13
CA SER A 202 4.51 8.16 -15.52
C SER A 202 5.32 9.45 -15.29
N GLU A 203 6.11 9.52 -14.21
CA GLU A 203 7.00 10.65 -13.92
C GLU A 203 8.22 10.70 -14.85
N VAL A 204 8.75 9.54 -15.25
CA VAL A 204 9.79 9.42 -16.28
C VAL A 204 9.25 9.87 -17.63
N ALA A 205 8.08 9.37 -18.03
CA ALA A 205 7.43 9.75 -19.28
C ALA A 205 7.23 11.27 -19.38
N ARG A 206 6.70 11.90 -18.32
CA ARG A 206 6.52 13.35 -18.23
C ARG A 206 7.83 14.12 -18.44
N ARG A 207 8.91 13.71 -17.76
CA ARG A 207 10.24 14.35 -17.88
C ARG A 207 10.87 14.14 -19.25
N ALA A 208 10.77 12.94 -19.81
CA ALA A 208 11.30 12.62 -21.13
C ALA A 208 10.62 13.44 -22.24
N LYS A 209 9.30 13.68 -22.14
CA LYS A 209 8.61 14.63 -23.03
C LYS A 209 9.16 16.05 -22.90
N GLY A 210 9.47 16.50 -21.68
CA GLY A 210 10.15 17.77 -21.44
C GLY A 210 11.54 17.87 -22.08
N LEU A 211 12.20 16.73 -22.33
CA LEU A 211 13.46 16.64 -23.07
C LEU A 211 13.27 16.57 -24.60
N GLY A 212 12.04 16.69 -25.09
CA GLY A 212 11.70 16.66 -26.52
C GLY A 212 11.67 15.26 -27.13
N MET A 213 11.53 14.20 -26.32
CA MET A 213 11.36 12.83 -26.80
C MET A 213 9.90 12.54 -27.17
N HIS A 214 9.69 11.63 -28.12
CA HIS A 214 8.41 10.96 -28.33
C HIS A 214 8.29 9.83 -27.30
N VAL A 215 7.21 9.78 -26.53
CA VAL A 215 7.06 8.81 -25.45
C VAL A 215 5.86 7.91 -25.70
N ILE A 216 6.14 6.61 -25.74
CA ILE A 216 5.16 5.52 -25.74
C ILE A 216 5.34 4.70 -24.47
N ALA A 217 4.30 3.97 -24.06
CA ALA A 217 4.38 3.14 -22.88
C ALA A 217 3.71 1.78 -23.09
N HIS A 218 4.22 0.76 -22.43
CA HIS A 218 3.58 -0.54 -22.36
C HIS A 218 3.25 -0.87 -20.91
N ASP A 219 1.97 -1.02 -20.60
CA ASP A 219 1.49 -1.53 -19.31
C ASP A 219 0.09 -2.13 -19.48
N PRO A 220 -0.07 -3.46 -19.33
CA PRO A 220 -1.36 -4.12 -19.53
C PRO A 220 -2.39 -3.80 -18.43
N TYR A 221 -1.98 -3.16 -17.34
CA TYR A 221 -2.83 -2.82 -16.20
C TYR A 221 -3.13 -1.32 -16.10
N ALA A 222 -2.50 -0.48 -16.94
CA ALA A 222 -2.70 0.96 -16.89
C ALA A 222 -3.99 1.38 -17.61
N PRO A 223 -4.84 2.24 -16.99
CA PRO A 223 -6.00 2.78 -17.68
C PRO A 223 -5.56 3.75 -18.78
N ALA A 224 -6.06 3.53 -20.00
CA ALA A 224 -5.68 4.30 -21.20
C ALA A 224 -5.88 5.82 -21.04
N ASP A 225 -6.93 6.24 -20.34
CA ASP A 225 -7.22 7.66 -20.12
C ASP A 225 -6.13 8.37 -19.31
N ARG A 226 -5.50 7.67 -18.37
CA ARG A 226 -4.40 8.22 -17.56
C ARG A 226 -3.15 8.48 -18.41
N ALA A 227 -2.84 7.58 -19.34
CA ALA A 227 -1.71 7.77 -20.27
C ALA A 227 -2.00 8.91 -21.25
N ARG A 228 -3.22 8.95 -21.81
CA ARG A 228 -3.65 10.00 -22.74
C ARG A 228 -3.62 11.38 -22.11
N ALA A 229 -4.00 11.52 -20.84
CA ALA A 229 -3.98 12.79 -20.11
C ALA A 229 -2.59 13.43 -20.03
N VAL A 230 -1.53 12.64 -20.03
CA VAL A 230 -0.14 13.14 -20.09
C VAL A 230 0.46 13.07 -21.50
N GLY A 231 -0.38 12.78 -22.50
CA GLY A 231 -0.04 12.65 -23.92
C GLY A 231 0.98 11.53 -24.17
N VAL A 232 0.80 10.38 -23.53
CA VAL A 232 1.54 9.15 -23.77
C VAL A 232 0.58 8.14 -24.38
N GLU A 233 1.04 7.44 -25.40
CA GLU A 233 0.31 6.36 -26.06
C GLU A 233 0.62 5.02 -25.41
N LEU A 234 -0.41 4.24 -25.06
CA LEU A 234 -0.22 2.85 -24.64
C LEU A 234 -0.15 1.96 -25.88
N VAL A 235 0.94 1.20 -25.99
CA VAL A 235 1.23 0.32 -27.11
C VAL A 235 1.40 -1.13 -26.66
N SER A 236 1.39 -2.06 -27.61
CA SER A 236 1.72 -3.45 -27.33
C SER A 236 3.20 -3.62 -26.94
N PHE A 237 3.52 -4.73 -26.27
CA PHE A 237 4.90 -5.02 -25.87
C PHE A 237 5.83 -5.10 -27.09
N ASP A 238 5.42 -5.84 -28.13
CA ASP A 238 6.21 -6.00 -29.35
C ASP A 238 6.38 -4.68 -30.12
N GLU A 239 5.35 -3.84 -30.15
CA GLU A 239 5.43 -2.51 -30.77
C GLU A 239 6.42 -1.59 -30.01
N ALA A 240 6.39 -1.62 -28.68
CA ALA A 240 7.34 -0.87 -27.86
C ALA A 240 8.78 -1.27 -28.18
N LEU A 241 9.05 -2.57 -28.30
CA LEU A 241 10.39 -3.08 -28.67
C LEU A 241 10.80 -2.67 -30.08
N ALA A 242 9.89 -2.78 -31.05
CA ALA A 242 10.19 -2.56 -32.47
C ALA A 242 10.42 -1.08 -32.83
N THR A 243 9.89 -0.14 -32.04
CA THR A 243 9.89 1.30 -32.38
C THR A 243 10.85 2.14 -31.54
N ALA A 244 11.17 1.69 -30.33
CA ALA A 244 11.96 2.44 -29.36
C ALA A 244 13.43 2.63 -29.76
N ASP A 245 13.91 3.87 -29.64
CA ASP A 245 15.35 4.17 -29.64
C ASP A 245 15.95 4.02 -28.23
N PHE A 246 15.12 4.30 -27.22
CA PHE A 246 15.42 4.15 -25.80
C PHE A 246 14.31 3.34 -25.13
N ILE A 247 14.68 2.44 -24.22
CA ILE A 247 13.75 1.68 -23.39
C ILE A 247 14.07 1.97 -21.93
N SER A 248 13.07 2.33 -21.12
CA SER A 248 13.21 2.50 -19.68
C SER A 248 12.25 1.58 -18.93
N LEU A 249 12.80 0.77 -18.03
CA LEU A 249 12.05 -0.25 -17.30
C LEU A 249 11.57 0.27 -15.94
N HIS A 250 10.28 0.07 -15.67
CA HIS A 250 9.54 0.48 -14.47
C HIS A 250 8.51 -0.56 -14.03
N MET A 251 8.68 -1.82 -14.44
CA MET A 251 7.84 -2.94 -14.04
C MET A 251 8.29 -3.56 -12.71
N PRO A 252 7.37 -4.09 -11.89
CA PRO A 252 7.74 -4.94 -10.76
C PRO A 252 8.38 -6.25 -11.24
N LEU A 253 9.14 -6.93 -10.37
CA LEU A 253 9.61 -8.29 -10.64
C LEU A 253 8.53 -9.29 -10.23
N THR A 254 8.04 -10.05 -11.19
CA THR A 254 7.00 -11.06 -11.05
C THR A 254 7.36 -12.26 -11.92
N PRO A 255 6.69 -13.42 -11.78
CA PRO A 255 6.89 -14.53 -12.72
C PRO A 255 6.68 -14.13 -14.19
N ALA A 256 5.76 -13.19 -14.46
CA ALA A 256 5.46 -12.72 -15.81
C ALA A 256 6.49 -11.70 -16.37
N THR A 257 7.21 -11.00 -15.50
CA THR A 257 8.18 -9.95 -15.89
C THR A 257 9.63 -10.37 -15.66
N SER A 258 9.85 -11.54 -15.03
CA SER A 258 11.17 -12.12 -14.86
C SER A 258 11.77 -12.44 -16.22
N LYS A 259 12.97 -11.90 -16.47
CA LYS A 259 13.72 -12.06 -17.72
C LYS A 259 12.87 -11.74 -18.96
N ILE A 260 11.98 -10.75 -18.83
CA ILE A 260 11.14 -10.31 -19.94
C ILE A 260 12.00 -9.72 -21.07
N LEU A 261 13.14 -9.11 -20.74
CA LEU A 261 14.17 -8.81 -21.73
C LEU A 261 15.21 -9.94 -21.77
N ASN A 262 15.10 -10.78 -22.78
CA ASN A 262 15.93 -11.96 -23.06
C ASN A 262 16.37 -12.02 -24.53
N ASP A 263 17.10 -13.07 -24.90
CA ASP A 263 17.64 -13.28 -26.26
C ASP A 263 16.58 -13.08 -27.36
N GLU A 264 15.36 -13.59 -27.18
CA GLU A 264 14.27 -13.47 -28.17
C GLU A 264 13.76 -12.03 -28.29
N THR A 265 13.57 -11.35 -27.16
CA THR A 265 13.08 -9.96 -27.17
C THR A 265 14.13 -8.97 -27.66
N PHE A 266 15.41 -9.19 -27.37
CA PHE A 266 16.49 -8.37 -27.92
C PHE A 266 16.53 -8.46 -29.45
N ALA A 267 16.24 -9.62 -30.03
CA ALA A 267 16.19 -9.79 -31.49
C ALA A 267 15.07 -8.98 -32.16
N LYS A 268 14.02 -8.59 -31.41
CA LYS A 268 12.91 -7.75 -31.90
C LYS A 268 13.19 -6.25 -31.82
N MET A 269 14.24 -5.84 -31.10
CA MET A 269 14.54 -4.43 -30.88
C MET A 269 15.22 -3.79 -32.08
N LYS A 270 15.11 -2.46 -32.17
CA LYS A 270 15.93 -1.69 -33.12
C LYS A 270 17.41 -1.88 -32.80
N LYS A 271 18.21 -2.15 -33.83
CA LYS A 271 19.66 -2.22 -33.69
C LYS A 271 20.21 -0.87 -33.20
N GLY A 272 20.99 -0.90 -32.13
CA GLY A 272 21.53 0.28 -31.46
C GLY A 272 20.62 0.90 -30.39
N VAL A 273 19.61 0.16 -29.91
CA VAL A 273 18.72 0.61 -28.82
C VAL A 273 19.53 0.88 -27.54
N HIS A 274 19.06 1.84 -26.75
CA HIS A 274 19.63 2.18 -25.44
C HIS A 274 18.66 1.75 -24.33
N ILE A 275 19.17 1.14 -23.24
CA ILE A 275 18.31 0.56 -22.21
C ILE A 275 18.65 1.14 -20.83
N VAL A 276 17.63 1.51 -20.07
CA VAL A 276 17.76 1.97 -18.68
C VAL A 276 16.92 1.08 -17.77
N ASN A 277 17.52 0.55 -16.70
CA ASN A 277 16.79 -0.16 -15.66
C ASN A 277 17.10 0.42 -14.28
N VAL A 278 16.12 1.12 -13.72
CA VAL A 278 16.11 1.64 -12.34
C VAL A 278 14.99 1.01 -11.50
N ALA A 279 14.42 -0.10 -11.98
CA ALA A 279 13.25 -0.71 -11.37
C ALA A 279 13.63 -1.90 -10.50
N ARG A 280 13.88 -3.06 -11.12
CA ARG A 280 14.22 -4.29 -10.41
C ARG A 280 15.28 -5.09 -11.16
N GLY A 281 16.18 -5.72 -10.41
CA GLY A 281 17.04 -6.77 -10.95
C GLY A 281 16.22 -7.96 -11.45
N GLY A 282 16.75 -8.72 -12.39
CA GLY A 282 16.11 -9.94 -12.91
C GLY A 282 14.95 -9.72 -13.89
N VAL A 283 14.51 -8.48 -14.16
CA VAL A 283 13.59 -8.21 -15.30
C VAL A 283 14.32 -8.29 -16.65
N ILE A 284 15.63 -8.06 -16.63
CA ILE A 284 16.53 -8.32 -17.76
C ILE A 284 17.30 -9.60 -17.46
N ASP A 285 17.38 -10.50 -18.43
CA ASP A 285 18.40 -11.55 -18.40
C ASP A 285 19.77 -10.92 -18.67
N GLU A 286 20.58 -10.77 -17.63
CA GLU A 286 21.89 -10.12 -17.69
C GLU A 286 22.87 -10.79 -18.64
N ALA A 287 22.77 -12.12 -18.82
CA ALA A 287 23.61 -12.84 -19.76
C ALA A 287 23.18 -12.56 -21.20
N ALA A 288 21.88 -12.50 -21.47
CA ALA A 288 21.35 -12.09 -22.78
C ALA A 288 21.69 -10.64 -23.10
N LEU A 289 21.62 -9.73 -22.10
CA LEU A 289 22.02 -8.33 -22.29
C LEU A 289 23.50 -8.20 -22.67
N LEU A 290 24.39 -8.96 -22.02
CA LEU A 290 25.81 -8.97 -22.37
C LEU A 290 26.04 -9.39 -23.83
N LYS A 291 25.40 -10.48 -24.27
CA LYS A 291 25.46 -10.92 -25.69
C LYS A 291 24.92 -9.84 -26.63
N ALA A 292 23.81 -9.19 -26.27
CA ALA A 292 23.19 -8.16 -27.10
C ALA A 292 24.05 -6.89 -27.21
N LEU A 293 24.80 -6.54 -26.16
CA LEU A 293 25.81 -5.49 -26.17
C LEU A 293 26.99 -5.86 -27.07
N ASP A 294 27.53 -7.07 -26.93
CA ASP A 294 28.64 -7.57 -27.75
C ASP A 294 28.26 -7.63 -29.25
N ALA A 295 27.01 -8.01 -29.55
CA ALA A 295 26.46 -8.04 -30.91
C ALA A 295 26.08 -6.65 -31.47
N GLY A 296 26.13 -5.59 -30.65
CA GLY A 296 25.73 -4.24 -31.02
C GLY A 296 24.23 -4.08 -31.31
N ILE A 297 23.40 -5.01 -30.85
CA ILE A 297 21.94 -4.87 -30.84
C ILE A 297 21.56 -3.79 -29.83
N VAL A 298 22.13 -3.88 -28.63
CA VAL A 298 22.05 -2.82 -27.61
C VAL A 298 23.30 -1.98 -27.72
N ALA A 299 23.15 -0.67 -27.96
CA ALA A 299 24.30 0.22 -28.06
C ALA A 299 24.90 0.52 -26.68
N GLN A 300 24.04 0.76 -25.68
CA GLN A 300 24.44 1.02 -24.30
C GLN A 300 23.33 0.63 -23.33
N ALA A 301 23.72 0.32 -22.09
CA ALA A 301 22.80 0.10 -20.99
C ALA A 301 23.18 0.91 -19.75
N ALA A 302 22.20 1.39 -19.01
CA ALA A 302 22.39 1.99 -17.69
C ALA A 302 21.57 1.22 -16.65
N LEU A 303 22.25 0.61 -15.68
CA LEU A 303 21.68 -0.32 -14.71
C LEU A 303 21.93 0.19 -13.30
N ASP A 304 20.85 0.38 -12.55
CA ASP A 304 20.92 0.70 -11.12
C ASP A 304 20.68 -0.53 -10.23
N VAL A 305 20.15 -1.60 -10.81
CA VAL A 305 19.66 -2.78 -10.10
C VAL A 305 20.13 -4.05 -10.78
N PHE A 306 20.39 -5.09 -10.00
CA PHE A 306 21.00 -6.35 -10.45
C PHE A 306 20.27 -7.56 -9.87
N THR A 307 20.37 -8.69 -10.54
CA THR A 307 19.73 -9.96 -10.10
C THR A 307 20.27 -10.41 -8.75
N VAL A 308 21.56 -10.17 -8.50
CA VAL A 308 22.22 -10.38 -7.21
C VAL A 308 22.83 -9.08 -6.77
N GLU A 309 22.48 -8.62 -5.56
CA GLU A 309 22.99 -7.39 -4.96
C GLU A 309 23.62 -7.72 -3.59
N PRO A 310 24.91 -7.42 -3.37
CA PRO A 310 25.87 -6.83 -4.32
C PRO A 310 26.28 -7.80 -5.46
N PRO A 311 26.53 -7.31 -6.68
CA PRO A 311 26.98 -8.15 -7.79
C PRO A 311 28.36 -8.78 -7.55
N PRO A 312 28.68 -9.91 -8.24
CA PRO A 312 30.03 -10.48 -8.23
C PRO A 312 31.10 -9.46 -8.68
N LYS A 313 32.27 -9.48 -8.05
CA LYS A 313 33.37 -8.53 -8.32
C LYS A 313 33.87 -8.58 -9.77
N ASP A 314 33.75 -9.74 -10.40
CA ASP A 314 34.16 -10.04 -11.76
C ASP A 314 32.98 -9.98 -12.77
N SER A 315 31.87 -9.31 -12.41
CA SER A 315 30.72 -9.15 -13.31
C SER A 315 31.14 -8.49 -14.62
N LYS A 316 31.18 -9.29 -15.69
CA LYS A 316 31.51 -8.83 -17.06
C LYS A 316 30.57 -7.73 -17.53
N LEU A 317 29.30 -7.80 -17.14
CA LEU A 317 28.30 -6.79 -17.50
C LEU A 317 28.63 -5.42 -16.91
N ILE A 318 29.04 -5.36 -15.64
CA ILE A 318 29.43 -4.10 -14.97
C ILE A 318 30.72 -3.55 -15.55
N GLN A 319 31.65 -4.43 -15.95
CA GLN A 319 32.93 -4.03 -16.53
C GLN A 319 32.84 -3.64 -18.01
N HIS A 320 31.71 -3.90 -18.68
CA HIS A 320 31.53 -3.65 -20.10
C HIS A 320 31.55 -2.14 -20.41
N GLU A 321 32.30 -1.70 -21.42
CA GLU A 321 32.54 -0.27 -21.68
C GLU A 321 31.27 0.55 -22.00
N ASN A 322 30.26 -0.12 -22.57
CA ASN A 322 28.96 0.47 -22.92
C ASN A 322 27.91 0.35 -21.80
N VAL A 323 28.32 -0.02 -20.59
CA VAL A 323 27.43 -0.12 -19.42
C VAL A 323 27.76 0.97 -18.42
N ILE A 324 26.73 1.68 -17.93
CA ILE A 324 26.79 2.51 -16.74
C ILE A 324 26.13 1.73 -15.61
N ALA A 325 26.81 1.56 -14.49
CA ALA A 325 26.31 0.85 -13.33
C ALA A 325 26.28 1.78 -12.11
N THR A 326 25.17 1.78 -11.37
CA THR A 326 25.05 2.46 -10.07
C THR A 326 24.56 1.48 -9.00
N PRO A 327 24.99 1.62 -7.74
CA PRO A 327 24.70 0.65 -6.68
C PRO A 327 23.32 0.90 -6.04
N HIS A 328 22.23 0.72 -6.80
CA HIS A 328 20.85 0.85 -6.34
C HIS A 328 20.55 2.20 -5.66
N LEU A 329 20.83 3.27 -6.40
CA LEU A 329 20.73 4.66 -5.93
C LEU A 329 19.38 5.32 -6.25
N GLY A 330 18.44 4.64 -6.91
CA GLY A 330 17.18 5.23 -7.35
C GLY A 330 16.37 5.97 -6.26
N ALA A 331 16.49 5.58 -4.99
CA ALA A 331 15.85 6.26 -3.86
C ALA A 331 16.83 6.98 -2.90
N SER A 332 18.10 7.11 -3.29
CA SER A 332 19.19 7.58 -2.43
C SER A 332 19.35 9.11 -2.50
N THR A 333 18.26 9.84 -2.24
CA THR A 333 18.26 11.31 -2.07
C THR A 333 17.86 11.70 -0.65
N MET A 334 18.29 12.87 -0.16
CA MET A 334 17.93 13.31 1.20
C MET A 334 16.42 13.37 1.40
N GLU A 335 15.71 13.92 0.40
CA GLU A 335 14.27 14.11 0.38
C GLU A 335 13.52 12.76 0.40
N ALA A 336 13.97 11.79 -0.40
CA ALA A 336 13.34 10.47 -0.42
C ALA A 336 13.61 9.71 0.88
N GLN A 337 14.82 9.81 1.43
CA GLN A 337 15.17 9.16 2.70
C GLN A 337 14.34 9.69 3.88
N GLU A 338 14.17 11.01 3.95
CA GLU A 338 13.34 11.65 4.97
C GLU A 338 11.85 11.33 4.78
N GLY A 339 11.33 11.48 3.54
CA GLY A 339 9.94 11.18 3.22
C GLY A 339 9.57 9.71 3.48
N VAL A 340 10.43 8.76 3.09
CA VAL A 340 10.23 7.33 3.38
C VAL A 340 10.23 7.07 4.88
N ALA A 341 11.13 7.71 5.62
CA ALA A 341 11.24 7.51 7.07
C ALA A 341 9.96 7.95 7.78
N ILE A 342 9.37 9.09 7.39
CA ILE A 342 8.11 9.59 7.93
C ILE A 342 6.96 8.69 7.48
N GLU A 343 6.82 8.44 6.17
CA GLU A 343 5.72 7.65 5.59
C GLU A 343 5.64 6.25 6.22
N ILE A 344 6.77 5.58 6.39
CA ILE A 344 6.79 4.24 6.99
C ILE A 344 6.51 4.27 8.50
N ALA A 345 7.00 5.28 9.21
CA ALA A 345 6.75 5.43 10.64
C ALA A 345 5.27 5.69 10.90
N GLU A 346 4.63 6.56 10.12
CA GLU A 346 3.19 6.82 10.17
C GLU A 346 2.38 5.57 9.86
N ALA A 347 2.75 4.83 8.81
CA ALA A 347 2.05 3.60 8.43
C ALA A 347 2.15 2.52 9.53
N VAL A 348 3.33 2.34 10.13
CA VAL A 348 3.54 1.39 11.25
C VAL A 348 2.77 1.82 12.49
N VAL A 349 2.80 3.11 12.85
CA VAL A 349 2.05 3.64 14.00
C VAL A 349 0.55 3.51 13.78
N GLY A 350 0.05 3.83 12.58
CA GLY A 350 -1.35 3.63 12.21
C GLY A 350 -1.76 2.17 12.32
N ALA A 351 -0.95 1.25 11.79
CA ALA A 351 -1.18 -0.19 11.89
C ALA A 351 -1.24 -0.67 13.35
N LEU A 352 -0.32 -0.22 14.20
CA LEU A 352 -0.30 -0.55 15.64
C LEU A 352 -1.50 0.05 16.41
N LYS A 353 -2.09 1.16 15.91
CA LYS A 353 -3.35 1.71 16.43
C LYS A 353 -4.59 0.98 15.92
N GLY A 354 -4.44 0.00 15.04
CA GLY A 354 -5.56 -0.70 14.38
C GLY A 354 -6.22 0.13 13.28
N GLU A 355 -5.56 1.15 12.76
CA GLU A 355 -6.02 1.94 11.61
C GLU A 355 -5.75 1.18 10.30
N LEU A 356 -6.60 1.39 9.30
CA LEU A 356 -6.38 0.82 7.97
C LEU A 356 -5.32 1.63 7.24
N ALA A 357 -4.12 1.06 7.11
CA ALA A 357 -3.04 1.69 6.38
C ALA A 357 -3.32 1.68 4.87
N SER A 358 -3.35 2.86 4.25
CA SER A 358 -3.50 3.02 2.79
C SER A 358 -2.31 2.44 2.01
N THR A 359 -1.19 2.17 2.69
CA THR A 359 0.02 1.55 2.15
C THR A 359 0.14 0.07 2.46
N ALA A 360 -0.93 -0.55 3.00
CA ALA A 360 -0.96 -2.00 3.21
C ALA A 360 -0.82 -2.74 1.88
N VAL A 361 0.06 -3.74 1.84
CA VAL A 361 0.35 -4.52 0.62
C VAL A 361 -0.33 -5.88 0.62
N ASN A 362 -0.64 -6.43 1.79
CA ASN A 362 -1.30 -7.73 1.95
C ASN A 362 -2.70 -7.64 2.58
N ALA A 363 -3.26 -6.43 2.65
CA ALA A 363 -4.62 -6.19 3.11
C ALA A 363 -5.42 -5.37 2.07
N PRO A 364 -6.73 -5.59 1.96
CA PRO A 364 -7.58 -4.82 1.08
C PRO A 364 -7.64 -3.34 1.47
N MET A 365 -7.47 -2.46 0.49
CA MET A 365 -7.69 -1.02 0.67
C MET A 365 -9.20 -0.73 0.60
N VAL A 366 -9.76 -0.32 1.73
CA VAL A 366 -11.16 0.12 1.80
C VAL A 366 -11.20 1.64 1.83
N PRO A 367 -11.90 2.32 0.89
CA PRO A 367 -12.02 3.78 0.89
C PRO A 367 -12.61 4.30 2.21
N ALA A 368 -12.16 5.47 2.68
CA ALA A 368 -12.59 6.05 3.96
C ALA A 368 -14.11 6.27 4.06
N GLU A 369 -14.74 6.62 2.94
CA GLU A 369 -16.19 6.79 2.82
C GLU A 369 -16.93 5.45 3.05
N VAL A 370 -16.43 4.38 2.43
CA VAL A 370 -16.97 3.02 2.57
C VAL A 370 -16.75 2.53 4.00
N LEU A 371 -15.58 2.79 4.60
CA LEU A 371 -15.31 2.43 5.99
C LEU A 371 -16.25 3.10 6.99
N THR A 372 -16.56 4.36 6.76
CA THR A 372 -17.48 5.12 7.61
C THR A 372 -18.88 4.48 7.59
N GLU A 373 -19.32 4.02 6.42
CA GLU A 373 -20.59 3.33 6.23
C GLU A 373 -20.57 1.91 6.83
N LEU A 374 -19.46 1.17 6.71
CA LEU A 374 -19.32 -0.19 7.25
C LEU A 374 -19.17 -0.22 8.77
N LYS A 375 -18.71 0.87 9.39
CA LYS A 375 -18.36 0.95 10.82
C LYS A 375 -19.43 0.38 11.77
N PRO A 376 -20.74 0.69 11.63
CA PRO A 376 -21.76 0.14 12.52
C PRO A 376 -21.90 -1.38 12.42
N PHE A 377 -21.52 -1.96 11.29
CA PHE A 377 -21.71 -3.37 10.97
C PHE A 377 -20.53 -4.25 11.36
N VAL A 378 -19.35 -3.69 11.61
CA VAL A 378 -18.14 -4.44 12.00
C VAL A 378 -18.40 -5.30 13.24
N GLN A 379 -18.96 -4.71 14.31
CA GLN A 379 -19.25 -5.44 15.54
C GLN A 379 -20.42 -6.42 15.37
N VAL A 380 -21.40 -6.07 14.54
CA VAL A 380 -22.55 -6.93 14.25
C VAL A 380 -22.09 -8.17 13.49
N ALA A 381 -21.26 -8.00 12.45
CA ALA A 381 -20.66 -9.05 11.67
C ALA A 381 -19.89 -10.06 12.54
N GLU A 382 -19.06 -9.57 13.48
CA GLU A 382 -18.37 -10.45 14.42
C GLU A 382 -19.33 -11.23 15.33
N LYS A 383 -20.30 -10.53 15.93
CA LYS A 383 -21.28 -11.16 16.83
C LYS A 383 -22.15 -12.17 16.12
N LEU A 384 -22.53 -11.92 14.86
CA LEU A 384 -23.26 -12.86 14.02
C LEU A 384 -22.42 -14.12 13.76
N GLY A 385 -21.12 -13.96 13.47
CA GLY A 385 -20.20 -15.09 13.36
C GLY A 385 -20.09 -15.90 14.66
N ARG A 386 -20.00 -15.24 15.82
CA ARG A 386 -19.97 -15.95 17.12
C ARG A 386 -21.27 -16.68 17.41
N LEU A 387 -22.41 -16.03 17.16
CA LEU A 387 -23.74 -16.60 17.34
C LEU A 387 -23.93 -17.83 16.44
N ALA A 388 -23.49 -17.75 15.18
CA ALA A 388 -23.54 -18.84 14.23
C ALA A 388 -22.91 -20.13 14.77
N VAL A 389 -21.70 -20.03 15.34
CA VAL A 389 -20.98 -21.19 15.89
C VAL A 389 -21.77 -21.82 17.05
N GLN A 390 -22.39 -20.99 17.89
CA GLN A 390 -23.16 -21.47 19.04
C GLN A 390 -24.48 -22.14 18.65
N LEU A 391 -25.09 -21.72 17.54
CA LEU A 391 -26.37 -22.26 17.07
C LEU A 391 -26.23 -23.57 16.29
N VAL A 392 -25.03 -23.90 15.79
CA VAL A 392 -24.78 -25.14 15.05
C VAL A 392 -24.52 -26.28 16.04
N ALA A 393 -25.55 -27.08 16.30
CA ALA A 393 -25.45 -28.32 17.07
C ALA A 393 -24.83 -29.46 16.23
N GLY A 394 -24.06 -30.36 16.86
CA GLY A 394 -23.73 -31.67 16.27
C GLY A 394 -22.26 -31.99 15.95
N GLY A 395 -21.28 -31.26 16.48
CA GLY A 395 -19.86 -31.68 16.46
C GLY A 395 -19.13 -31.68 15.11
N SER A 396 -19.86 -31.58 13.98
CA SER A 396 -19.29 -31.58 12.62
C SER A 396 -18.77 -30.21 12.13
N GLY A 397 -18.95 -29.16 12.93
CA GLY A 397 -18.52 -27.80 12.61
C GLY A 397 -19.29 -27.12 11.46
N VAL A 398 -18.99 -25.84 11.22
CA VAL A 398 -19.55 -25.05 10.10
C VAL A 398 -18.70 -25.26 8.86
N LYS A 399 -19.25 -25.89 7.81
CA LYS A 399 -18.55 -26.11 6.52
C LYS A 399 -18.75 -24.97 5.52
N SER A 400 -19.92 -24.33 5.55
CA SER A 400 -20.23 -23.24 4.63
C SER A 400 -21.14 -22.20 5.27
N ILE A 401 -20.96 -20.93 4.91
CA ILE A 401 -21.85 -19.83 5.25
C ILE A 401 -22.26 -19.09 3.99
N LYS A 402 -23.51 -18.61 3.96
CA LYS A 402 -23.96 -17.60 3.00
C LYS A 402 -24.11 -16.28 3.73
N VAL A 403 -23.48 -15.22 3.23
CA VAL A 403 -23.57 -13.86 3.75
C VAL A 403 -24.23 -12.97 2.69
N THR A 404 -25.34 -12.33 3.05
CA THR A 404 -26.04 -11.41 2.16
C THR A 404 -25.85 -9.97 2.63
N TYR A 405 -25.38 -9.11 1.73
CA TYR A 405 -25.21 -7.68 1.95
C TYR A 405 -26.25 -6.93 1.13
N ALA A 406 -27.19 -6.24 1.78
CA ALA A 406 -28.12 -5.36 1.08
C ALA A 406 -27.70 -3.89 1.27
N SER A 407 -27.40 -3.15 0.20
CA SER A 407 -26.94 -1.75 0.26
C SER A 407 -27.55 -0.92 -0.87
N ALA A 408 -27.64 0.40 -0.67
CA ALA A 408 -27.99 1.35 -1.74
C ALA A 408 -26.80 1.62 -2.70
N ARG A 409 -25.57 1.18 -2.36
CA ARG A 409 -24.41 1.28 -3.24
C ARG A 409 -24.50 0.29 -4.40
N ALA A 410 -23.92 0.67 -5.53
CA ALA A 410 -23.62 -0.28 -6.59
C ALA A 410 -22.71 -1.39 -6.03
N PRO A 411 -22.86 -2.66 -6.46
CA PRO A 411 -22.05 -3.78 -5.98
C PRO A 411 -20.54 -3.57 -6.19
N GLU A 412 -20.16 -2.80 -7.21
CA GLU A 412 -18.78 -2.44 -7.55
C GLU A 412 -18.14 -1.50 -6.50
N ASP A 413 -18.98 -0.69 -5.83
CA ASP A 413 -18.58 0.39 -4.91
C ASP A 413 -18.68 -0.01 -3.43
N LEU A 414 -19.07 -1.25 -3.14
CA LEU A 414 -19.18 -1.79 -1.79
C LEU A 414 -18.12 -2.86 -1.53
N ASP A 415 -17.07 -2.49 -0.81
CA ASP A 415 -16.04 -3.43 -0.38
C ASP A 415 -16.46 -4.18 0.90
N THR A 416 -16.95 -5.42 0.73
CA THR A 416 -17.45 -6.26 1.83
C THR A 416 -16.35 -7.01 2.60
N ARG A 417 -15.08 -6.90 2.18
CA ARG A 417 -13.96 -7.71 2.72
C ARG A 417 -13.76 -7.49 4.22
N LEU A 418 -13.97 -6.26 4.70
CA LEU A 418 -13.91 -5.97 6.13
C LEU A 418 -14.98 -6.74 6.92
N LEU A 419 -16.22 -6.74 6.45
CA LEU A 419 -17.31 -7.45 7.13
C LEU A 419 -17.11 -8.96 7.04
N ARG A 420 -16.67 -9.46 5.89
CA ARG A 420 -16.29 -10.86 5.71
C ARG A 420 -15.24 -11.28 6.73
N ALA A 421 -14.18 -10.49 6.90
CA ALA A 421 -13.13 -10.78 7.87
C ALA A 421 -13.67 -10.83 9.31
N MET A 422 -14.58 -9.92 9.68
CA MET A 422 -15.20 -9.93 11.01
C MET A 422 -16.11 -11.14 11.23
N ILE A 423 -16.87 -11.57 10.22
CA ILE A 423 -17.68 -12.79 10.29
C ILE A 423 -16.76 -14.00 10.50
N THR A 424 -15.71 -14.12 9.70
CA THR A 424 -14.71 -15.19 9.81
C THR A 424 -14.06 -15.20 11.20
N LYS A 425 -13.72 -14.02 11.74
CA LYS A 425 -13.22 -13.88 13.11
C LYS A 425 -14.18 -14.45 14.13
N GLY A 426 -15.45 -14.04 14.05
CA GLY A 426 -16.49 -14.55 14.94
C GLY A 426 -16.71 -16.06 14.83
N LEU A 427 -16.52 -16.63 13.64
CA LEU A 427 -16.68 -18.07 13.40
C LEU A 427 -15.49 -18.91 13.90
N ILE A 428 -14.26 -18.40 13.77
CA ILE A 428 -13.05 -19.20 13.96
C ILE A 428 -12.45 -19.04 15.35
N GLU A 429 -12.35 -17.81 15.87
CA GLU A 429 -11.68 -17.56 17.16
C GLU A 429 -12.31 -18.28 18.36
N PRO A 430 -13.64 -18.50 18.45
CA PRO A 430 -14.22 -19.28 19.56
C PRO A 430 -13.79 -20.75 19.60
N ILE A 431 -13.31 -21.31 18.49
CA ILE A 431 -12.98 -22.73 18.31
C ILE A 431 -11.51 -22.95 17.93
N SER A 432 -10.68 -21.93 18.10
CA SER A 432 -9.30 -21.90 17.61
C SER A 432 -8.43 -20.98 18.46
N SER A 433 -7.15 -21.32 18.61
CA SER A 433 -6.13 -20.41 19.13
C SER A 433 -5.63 -19.38 18.10
N VAL A 434 -6.02 -19.52 16.82
CA VAL A 434 -5.66 -18.60 15.74
C VAL A 434 -6.40 -17.28 15.92
N PHE A 435 -5.63 -16.19 15.98
CA PHE A 435 -6.16 -14.83 15.93
C PHE A 435 -6.52 -14.45 14.49
N VAL A 436 -7.73 -13.97 14.26
CA VAL A 436 -8.23 -13.62 12.93
C VAL A 436 -8.37 -12.11 12.79
N ASN A 437 -7.87 -11.59 11.68
CA ASN A 437 -7.94 -10.18 11.29
C ASN A 437 -8.19 -10.02 9.78
N LEU A 438 -8.20 -8.77 9.30
CA LEU A 438 -8.46 -8.45 7.90
C LEU A 438 -7.43 -9.06 6.92
N VAL A 439 -6.22 -9.32 7.39
CA VAL A 439 -5.12 -9.88 6.58
C VAL A 439 -5.32 -11.38 6.39
N ASN A 440 -5.55 -12.12 7.47
CA ASN A 440 -5.52 -13.59 7.45
C ASN A 440 -6.89 -14.27 7.40
N ALA A 441 -8.00 -13.52 7.42
CA ALA A 441 -9.34 -14.09 7.45
C ALA A 441 -9.60 -15.08 6.31
N ASP A 442 -9.39 -14.67 5.05
CA ASP A 442 -9.67 -15.52 3.90
C ASP A 442 -8.76 -16.75 3.86
N PHE A 443 -7.49 -16.58 4.24
CA PHE A 443 -6.54 -17.69 4.36
C PHE A 443 -7.01 -18.70 5.41
N THR A 444 -7.34 -18.22 6.61
CA THR A 444 -7.76 -19.05 7.75
C THR A 444 -9.06 -19.79 7.45
N ALA A 445 -10.01 -19.13 6.78
CA ALA A 445 -11.25 -19.75 6.32
C ALA A 445 -10.95 -20.92 5.36
N LYS A 446 -10.13 -20.67 4.32
CA LYS A 446 -9.75 -21.71 3.34
C LYS A 446 -9.01 -22.88 3.98
N GLN A 447 -8.05 -22.61 4.86
CA GLN A 447 -7.26 -23.65 5.54
C GLN A 447 -8.14 -24.59 6.37
N ARG A 448 -9.26 -24.08 6.90
CA ARG A 448 -10.24 -24.85 7.67
C ARG A 448 -11.38 -25.42 6.82
N GLY A 449 -11.31 -25.29 5.49
CA GLY A 449 -12.35 -25.74 4.57
C GLY A 449 -13.68 -24.99 4.72
N LEU A 450 -13.67 -23.78 5.30
CA LEU A 450 -14.86 -22.94 5.43
C LEU A 450 -15.15 -22.24 4.11
N GLN A 451 -16.26 -22.62 3.46
CA GLN A 451 -16.73 -21.97 2.25
C GLN A 451 -17.61 -20.75 2.60
N ILE A 452 -17.19 -19.57 2.16
CA ILE A 452 -17.96 -18.33 2.34
C ILE A 452 -18.56 -17.93 0.99
N ILE A 453 -19.90 -17.89 0.92
CA ILE A 453 -20.65 -17.46 -0.25
C ILE A 453 -21.20 -16.07 0.04
N GLU A 454 -20.88 -15.08 -0.78
CA GLU A 454 -21.39 -13.72 -0.64
C GLU A 454 -22.46 -13.43 -1.70
N GLU A 455 -23.55 -12.81 -1.28
CA GLU A 455 -24.60 -12.28 -2.16
C GLU A 455 -24.77 -10.78 -1.88
N ARG A 456 -24.86 -9.97 -2.93
CA ARG A 456 -25.05 -8.52 -2.82
C ARG A 456 -26.38 -8.14 -3.44
N ILE A 457 -27.20 -7.42 -2.68
CA ILE A 457 -28.53 -6.96 -3.09
C ILE A 457 -28.52 -5.43 -3.10
N THR A 458 -28.81 -4.84 -4.25
CA THR A 458 -29.00 -3.38 -4.33
C THR A 458 -30.40 -3.03 -3.84
N LEU A 459 -30.49 -2.07 -2.93
CA LEU A 459 -31.75 -1.55 -2.43
C LEU A 459 -32.15 -0.32 -3.25
N ASP A 460 -33.33 -0.35 -3.87
CA ASP A 460 -33.86 0.80 -4.60
C ASP A 460 -34.25 1.91 -3.62
N SER A 461 -33.56 3.05 -3.69
CA SER A 461 -34.04 4.32 -3.14
C SER A 461 -34.00 5.38 -4.24
N SER A 462 -35.16 5.88 -4.68
CA SER A 462 -35.23 6.94 -5.70
C SER A 462 -34.68 8.26 -5.15
N PRO A 463 -33.96 9.08 -5.94
CA PRO A 463 -33.48 10.40 -5.51
C PRO A 463 -34.56 11.47 -5.29
N GLU A 464 -35.80 11.24 -5.77
CA GLU A 464 -36.83 12.28 -5.92
C GLU A 464 -38.02 12.18 -4.94
N SER A 465 -37.99 11.28 -3.94
CA SER A 465 -39.07 11.16 -2.96
C SER A 465 -38.57 11.06 -1.52
N PRO A 466 -38.54 12.18 -0.75
CA PRO A 466 -38.40 12.14 0.69
C PRO A 466 -39.77 11.76 1.27
N LEU A 467 -40.10 10.46 1.28
CA LEU A 467 -41.45 10.02 1.63
C LEU A 467 -41.74 10.09 3.12
N GLU A 468 -42.99 10.43 3.36
CA GLU A 468 -43.69 10.64 4.61
C GLU A 468 -43.50 9.52 5.64
N PHE A 469 -43.46 9.98 6.87
CA PHE A 469 -43.33 9.23 8.10
C PHE A 469 -44.56 8.35 8.35
N SER A 470 -44.39 7.03 8.34
CA SER A 470 -45.35 6.08 8.92
C SER A 470 -44.65 5.31 10.05
N PRO A 471 -45.23 5.22 11.26
CA PRO A 471 -44.53 4.72 12.43
C PRO A 471 -44.42 3.19 12.36
N GLY A 472 -43.22 2.70 12.03
CA GLY A 472 -42.95 1.26 12.02
C GLY A 472 -41.68 0.77 11.31
N SER A 473 -40.87 1.65 10.70
CA SER A 473 -39.72 1.21 9.90
C SER A 473 -38.54 2.18 9.95
N ASP A 474 -37.45 1.78 10.62
CA ASP A 474 -36.14 2.42 10.50
C ASP A 474 -35.57 2.20 9.10
N CYS A 475 -35.61 3.23 8.26
CA CYS A 475 -34.96 3.28 6.96
C CYS A 475 -34.11 4.55 6.88
N GLN A 476 -32.82 4.43 7.15
CA GLN A 476 -31.79 5.39 6.77
C GLN A 476 -30.63 4.60 6.15
N ARG A 477 -30.01 5.16 5.11
CA ARG A 477 -28.81 4.66 4.39
C ARG A 477 -28.00 3.66 5.22
N GLY A 478 -28.19 2.38 4.96
CA GLY A 478 -27.64 1.34 5.81
C GLY A 478 -27.52 0.03 5.08
N ILE A 479 -26.41 -0.68 5.33
CA ILE A 479 -26.19 -2.02 4.85
C ILE A 479 -27.03 -2.97 5.73
N LYS A 480 -28.02 -3.69 5.18
CA LYS A 480 -28.64 -4.79 5.93
C LYS A 480 -27.81 -6.05 5.72
N ILE A 481 -27.21 -6.58 6.79
CA ILE A 481 -26.70 -7.95 6.81
C ILE A 481 -27.90 -8.85 7.10
N CYS A 482 -28.65 -9.21 6.07
CA CYS A 482 -29.82 -10.06 6.20
C CYS A 482 -29.42 -11.51 5.97
N GLN A 483 -29.53 -12.33 7.02
CA GLN A 483 -29.67 -13.78 6.92
C GLN A 483 -28.38 -14.56 6.59
N CYS A 484 -27.72 -15.09 7.63
CA CYS A 484 -26.79 -16.22 7.46
C CYS A 484 -27.61 -17.51 7.35
N HIS A 485 -27.67 -18.13 6.17
CA HIS A 485 -28.23 -19.47 6.03
C HIS A 485 -27.16 -20.50 6.43
N PHE A 486 -27.37 -21.18 7.56
CA PHE A 486 -26.55 -22.32 7.98
C PHE A 486 -27.13 -23.60 7.38
N ARG A 487 -26.47 -24.19 6.38
CA ARG A 487 -26.77 -25.57 5.97
C ARG A 487 -25.81 -26.51 6.70
N VAL A 488 -26.33 -27.20 7.71
CA VAL A 488 -25.71 -28.42 8.24
C VAL A 488 -26.18 -29.56 7.34
N TRP A 489 -25.36 -30.00 6.39
CA TRP A 489 -25.62 -31.27 5.72
C TRP A 489 -25.25 -32.38 6.70
N GLY A 490 -26.27 -33.03 7.27
CA GLY A 490 -26.11 -34.34 7.89
C GLY A 490 -25.75 -35.34 6.79
N GLY A 491 -24.67 -36.10 7.02
CA GLY A 491 -24.38 -37.30 6.24
C GLY A 491 -25.29 -38.45 6.65
#